data_AF-W4SCP0-F1
#
_entry.id   AF-W4SCP0-F1
#
_cell.length_a   1.000
_cell.length_b   1.000
_cell.length_c   1.000
_cell.angle_alpha   90.00
_cell.angle_beta   90.00
_cell.angle_gamma   90.00
#
_symmetry.space_group_name_H-M   'P 1'
#
loop_
_entity.id
_entity.type
_entity.pdbx_description
1 polymer ?
#
loop_
_entity_poly.entity_id
_entity_poly.type
_entity_poly.pdbx_seq_one_letter_code
_entity_poly.pdbx_strand_id
1 'polypeptide(L)'
;MLLRDGAQGDQGALAILRSGGEDGQTLVMKNTSQGMGHGHFDKLNWLFYDNGQRVVTDYGAARFLNVEAKAGGIYLPENTSWAKQTIAHNTLVVNETSHFNGDWKVGEQHAPTQLLFASTADTQIVSARMQQAYDGVSFTRTQALLSHPQLPLPVVVDLLRVNASAPARYDLPLHFNGQIMQVGFTAERALTQRPVLGKANGYQHLWVDASSDASTDTRSLSWLLAGRFYSYRFGSSTPARALLVESGANDPNFNLRREPALIQRVDGQADVSFFGVLEPHGEYNGTAEYVRGANSRIRAIERVRGDDAEVIVLTLVGGQRIALAVADDADAQRSHQVQAAGQRYNWRGGYARFDRTAGAQ
;
A
#
# COMPACT_ATOMS: atom_id res chain seq x y z
N MET A 1 2.03 6.41 17.16
CA MET A 1 0.77 6.80 17.84
C MET A 1 -0.36 5.91 17.33
N LEU A 2 -1.26 5.46 18.21
CA LEU A 2 -2.42 4.67 17.84
C LEU A 2 -3.67 5.36 18.41
N LEU A 3 -4.52 5.88 17.53
CA LEU A 3 -5.77 6.54 17.91
C LEU A 3 -6.91 5.54 17.78
N ARG A 4 -7.42 5.04 18.90
CA ARG A 4 -8.51 4.07 18.93
C ARG A 4 -9.82 4.71 18.47
N ASP A 5 -10.64 3.94 17.75
CA ASP A 5 -11.88 4.41 17.13
C ASP A 5 -13.12 3.82 17.80
N GLY A 6 -14.27 4.49 17.63
CA GLY A 6 -15.52 4.21 18.34
C GLY A 6 -15.61 4.89 19.70
N ALA A 7 -16.83 4.98 20.25
CA ALA A 7 -17.09 5.67 21.51
C ALA A 7 -16.28 5.12 22.70
N GLN A 8 -15.94 3.83 22.67
CA GLN A 8 -15.14 3.15 23.68
C GLN A 8 -13.71 2.82 23.21
N GLY A 9 -13.34 3.20 21.98
CA GLY A 9 -12.03 2.88 21.42
C GLY A 9 -11.83 1.40 21.06
N ASP A 10 -12.90 0.68 20.75
CA ASP A 10 -12.93 -0.76 20.45
C ASP A 10 -13.30 -1.08 18.99
N GLN A 11 -13.50 -0.06 18.14
CA GLN A 11 -13.90 -0.21 16.74
C GLN A 11 -12.76 0.08 15.77
N GLY A 12 -11.61 -0.54 16.03
CA GLY A 12 -10.40 -0.36 15.25
C GLY A 12 -9.59 0.86 15.70
N ALA A 13 -8.72 1.37 14.81
CA ALA A 13 -7.83 2.49 15.11
C ALA A 13 -7.24 3.18 13.87
N LEU A 14 -6.81 4.42 14.04
CA LEU A 14 -5.90 5.10 13.11
C LEU A 14 -4.46 5.01 13.66
N ALA A 15 -3.59 4.28 12.96
CA ALA A 15 -2.18 4.18 13.34
C ALA A 15 -1.35 5.21 12.58
N ILE A 16 -0.48 5.91 13.30
CA ILE A 16 0.36 6.98 12.77
C ILE A 16 1.81 6.74 13.25
N LEU A 17 2.69 6.42 12.31
CA LEU A 17 4.11 6.13 12.52
C LEU A 17 4.91 7.31 11.95
N ARG A 18 5.86 7.88 12.70
CA ARG A 18 6.51 9.15 12.35
C ARG A 18 8.03 9.09 12.50
N SER A 19 8.76 9.78 11.64
CA SER A 19 10.21 9.98 11.74
C SER A 19 10.64 11.30 11.08
N GLY A 20 11.68 11.98 11.57
CA GLY A 20 12.31 13.09 10.83
C GLY A 20 11.69 14.49 10.95
N GLY A 21 10.95 14.81 12.03
CA GLY A 21 10.51 16.18 12.34
C GLY A 21 9.25 16.65 11.57
N GLU A 22 9.13 17.96 11.38
CA GLU A 22 7.93 18.64 10.81
C GLU A 22 7.63 18.18 9.38
N ASP A 23 8.62 18.25 8.49
CA ASP A 23 8.54 17.75 7.10
C ASP A 23 8.93 16.27 6.98
N GLY A 24 9.00 15.58 8.13
CA GLY A 24 9.41 14.20 8.24
C GLY A 24 8.44 13.21 7.62
N GLN A 25 8.84 11.94 7.68
CA GLN A 25 8.03 10.83 7.26
C GLN A 25 6.85 10.63 8.21
N THR A 26 5.67 10.46 7.64
CA THR A 26 4.47 10.00 8.37
C THR A 26 3.79 8.91 7.56
N LEU A 27 3.79 7.69 8.11
CA LEU A 27 3.02 6.57 7.62
C LEU A 27 1.70 6.47 8.40
N VAL A 28 0.58 6.50 7.70
CA VAL A 28 -0.76 6.37 8.27
C VAL A 28 -1.38 5.09 7.78
N MET A 29 -1.85 4.25 8.69
CA MET A 29 -2.64 3.06 8.37
C MET A 29 -4.04 3.22 8.98
N LYS A 30 -5.05 3.24 8.10
CA LYS A 30 -6.45 3.52 8.44
C LYS A 30 -7.19 2.21 8.73
N ASN A 31 -7.15 1.80 9.99
CA ASN A 31 -7.85 0.61 10.50
C ASN A 31 -9.13 1.01 11.25
N THR A 32 -9.79 2.09 10.83
CA THR A 32 -10.94 2.68 11.51
C THR A 32 -12.25 1.99 11.13
N SER A 33 -13.30 2.26 11.91
CA SER A 33 -14.71 2.06 11.55
C SER A 33 -15.09 2.84 10.28
N GLN A 34 -16.36 2.76 9.87
CA GLN A 34 -16.81 3.34 8.60
C GLN A 34 -16.88 4.87 8.63
N GLY A 35 -17.43 5.47 9.70
CA GLY A 35 -17.64 6.93 9.75
C GLY A 35 -18.90 7.36 8.99
N MET A 36 -19.96 6.55 9.05
CA MET A 36 -21.30 6.81 8.50
C MET A 36 -21.27 7.08 6.99
N GLY A 37 -22.26 7.84 6.49
CA GLY A 37 -22.42 8.17 5.08
C GLY A 37 -21.29 9.01 4.47
N HIS A 38 -20.36 9.56 5.26
CA HIS A 38 -19.15 10.22 4.75
C HIS A 38 -17.96 9.28 4.62
N GLY A 39 -18.01 8.11 5.27
CA GLY A 39 -17.01 7.06 5.18
C GLY A 39 -16.74 6.59 3.75
N HIS A 40 -15.49 6.23 3.51
CA HIS A 40 -15.03 5.60 2.28
C HIS A 40 -14.98 4.07 2.46
N PHE A 41 -14.91 3.31 1.36
CA PHE A 41 -14.88 1.85 1.37
C PHE A 41 -13.42 1.35 1.37
N ASP A 42 -12.65 1.68 2.40
CA ASP A 42 -11.18 1.67 2.33
C ASP A 42 -10.52 1.05 3.58
N LYS A 43 -11.08 -0.05 4.08
CA LYS A 43 -10.51 -0.75 5.26
C LYS A 43 -9.05 -1.11 5.03
N LEU A 44 -8.20 -0.81 6.01
CA LEU A 44 -6.74 -1.04 6.00
C LEU A 44 -6.01 -0.26 4.89
N ASN A 45 -6.59 0.83 4.39
CA ASN A 45 -5.92 1.80 3.53
C ASN A 45 -4.71 2.44 4.22
N TRP A 46 -3.79 2.99 3.43
CA TRP A 46 -2.62 3.66 3.95
C TRP A 46 -2.24 4.89 3.15
N LEU A 47 -1.57 5.81 3.82
CA LEU A 47 -1.02 7.04 3.25
C LEU A 47 0.42 7.19 3.72
N PHE A 48 1.23 7.85 2.90
CA PHE A 48 2.60 8.17 3.24
C PHE A 48 2.92 9.62 2.89
N TYR A 49 3.47 10.31 3.87
CA TYR A 49 3.96 11.67 3.74
C TYR A 49 5.46 11.66 3.98
N ASP A 50 6.19 12.49 3.24
CA ASP A 50 7.62 12.69 3.39
C ASP A 50 8.01 13.98 2.66
N ASN A 51 9.03 14.68 3.16
CA ASN A 51 9.54 15.92 2.57
C ASN A 51 8.45 17.00 2.41
N GLY A 52 7.53 17.09 3.39
CA GLY A 52 6.36 17.97 3.35
C GLY A 52 5.33 17.63 2.26
N GLN A 53 5.47 16.48 1.57
CA GLN A 53 4.60 16.07 0.46
C GLN A 53 3.70 14.90 0.81
N ARG A 54 2.58 14.80 0.09
CA ARG A 54 1.74 13.59 0.02
C ARG A 54 2.34 12.67 -1.04
N VAL A 55 2.97 11.57 -0.63
CA VAL A 55 3.71 10.65 -1.52
C VAL A 55 2.82 9.49 -1.96
N VAL A 56 2.22 8.79 -1.00
CA VAL A 56 1.16 7.79 -1.23
C VAL A 56 -0.14 8.42 -0.76
N THR A 57 -1.09 8.54 -1.68
CA THR A 57 -2.18 9.50 -1.55
C THR A 57 -3.52 8.83 -1.31
N ASP A 58 -4.38 9.53 -0.57
CA ASP A 58 -5.82 9.31 -0.59
C ASP A 58 -6.46 10.46 -1.37
N TYR A 59 -7.44 10.13 -2.22
CA TYR A 59 -8.07 11.09 -3.13
C TYR A 59 -8.88 12.16 -2.37
N GLY A 60 -9.41 11.82 -1.18
CA GLY A 60 -10.38 12.65 -0.49
C GLY A 60 -11.71 12.69 -1.26
N ALA A 61 -12.44 13.81 -1.20
CA ALA A 61 -13.74 13.93 -1.86
C ALA A 61 -13.65 14.47 -3.29
N ALA A 62 -14.56 14.04 -4.17
CA ALA A 62 -14.82 14.73 -5.43
C ALA A 62 -15.79 15.89 -5.18
N ARG A 63 -15.23 17.04 -4.80
CA ARG A 63 -15.97 18.25 -4.44
C ARG A 63 -15.11 19.49 -4.62
N PHE A 64 -15.71 20.56 -5.14
CA PHE A 64 -15.09 21.88 -5.24
C PHE A 64 -15.85 22.84 -4.34
N LEU A 65 -15.37 23.02 -3.11
CA LEU A 65 -16.09 23.76 -2.08
C LEU A 65 -16.36 25.21 -2.53
N ASN A 66 -17.64 25.61 -2.48
CA ASN A 66 -18.13 26.95 -2.85
C ASN A 66 -17.87 27.37 -4.31
N VAL A 67 -17.63 26.42 -5.22
CA VAL A 67 -17.45 26.71 -6.65
C VAL A 67 -18.76 26.42 -7.38
N GLU A 68 -19.49 27.48 -7.74
CA GLU A 68 -20.81 27.39 -8.39
C GLU A 68 -20.77 26.58 -9.70
N ALA A 69 -19.74 26.80 -10.52
CA ALA A 69 -19.53 26.08 -11.79
C ALA A 69 -19.33 24.57 -11.63
N LYS A 70 -19.11 24.08 -10.40
CA LYS A 70 -18.97 22.66 -10.07
C LYS A 70 -20.14 22.23 -9.18
N ALA A 71 -21.33 22.24 -9.80
CA ALA A 71 -22.60 21.85 -9.18
C ALA A 71 -22.93 22.62 -7.88
N GLY A 72 -22.68 23.94 -7.83
CA GLY A 72 -22.97 24.71 -6.62
C GLY A 72 -22.03 24.39 -5.44
N GLY A 73 -20.94 23.65 -5.68
CA GLY A 73 -19.98 23.25 -4.66
C GLY A 73 -20.42 22.11 -3.73
N ILE A 74 -21.44 21.34 -4.13
CA ILE A 74 -21.84 20.10 -3.45
C ILE A 74 -20.92 18.93 -3.81
N TYR A 75 -21.12 17.78 -3.16
CA TYR A 75 -20.48 16.54 -3.58
C TYR A 75 -20.93 16.15 -4.98
N LEU A 76 -19.97 15.91 -5.87
CA LEU A 76 -20.24 15.54 -7.25
C LEU A 76 -20.67 14.07 -7.36
N PRO A 77 -21.31 13.64 -8.47
CA PRO A 77 -21.61 12.22 -8.70
C PRO A 77 -20.37 11.33 -8.57
N GLU A 78 -19.20 11.83 -8.99
CA GLU A 78 -17.92 11.14 -8.89
C GLU A 78 -17.47 10.91 -7.45
N ASN A 79 -18.05 11.59 -6.46
CA ASN A 79 -17.77 11.31 -5.06
C ASN A 79 -18.25 9.90 -4.67
N THR A 80 -19.38 9.49 -5.26
CA THR A 80 -19.94 8.15 -5.08
C THR A 80 -19.31 7.17 -6.06
N SER A 81 -19.20 7.52 -7.34
CA SER A 81 -18.76 6.57 -8.37
C SER A 81 -17.24 6.35 -8.44
N TRP A 82 -16.43 7.26 -7.87
CA TRP A 82 -14.97 7.18 -7.78
C TRP A 82 -14.47 7.31 -6.35
N ALA A 83 -14.59 8.49 -5.74
CA ALA A 83 -13.80 8.88 -4.57
C ALA A 83 -13.97 7.97 -3.34
N LYS A 84 -15.17 7.39 -3.16
CA LYS A 84 -15.46 6.45 -2.07
C LYS A 84 -15.12 4.99 -2.38
N GLN A 85 -14.96 4.62 -3.65
CA GLN A 85 -14.82 3.23 -4.07
C GLN A 85 -13.45 2.66 -3.68
N THR A 86 -13.38 1.37 -3.36
CA THR A 86 -12.15 0.76 -2.82
C THR A 86 -10.97 0.86 -3.78
N ILE A 87 -11.21 0.77 -5.10
CA ILE A 87 -10.18 0.92 -6.14
C ILE A 87 -9.51 2.30 -6.16
N ALA A 88 -10.16 3.33 -5.62
CA ALA A 88 -9.59 4.67 -5.48
C ALA A 88 -8.68 4.81 -4.23
N HIS A 89 -8.43 3.71 -3.51
CA HIS A 89 -7.65 3.68 -2.27
C HIS A 89 -6.54 2.63 -2.34
N ASN A 90 -5.57 2.74 -1.43
CA ASN A 90 -4.39 1.89 -1.41
C ASN A 90 -4.64 0.60 -0.62
N THR A 91 -5.70 -0.15 -0.92
CA THR A 91 -6.09 -1.37 -0.18
C THR A 91 -6.66 -2.46 -1.10
N LEU A 92 -6.96 -3.62 -0.53
CA LEU A 92 -7.41 -4.79 -1.29
C LEU A 92 -8.81 -4.58 -1.91
N VAL A 93 -8.92 -4.80 -3.21
CA VAL A 93 -10.19 -4.95 -3.92
C VAL A 93 -10.37 -6.41 -4.31
N VAL A 94 -11.57 -6.96 -4.08
CA VAL A 94 -11.91 -8.34 -4.47
C VAL A 94 -12.94 -8.31 -5.59
N ASN A 95 -12.69 -9.04 -6.68
CA ASN A 95 -13.60 -9.17 -7.82
C ASN A 95 -14.13 -7.82 -8.35
N GLU A 96 -13.27 -6.81 -8.41
CA GLU A 96 -13.62 -5.45 -8.86
C GLU A 96 -14.81 -4.84 -8.11
N THR A 97 -15.01 -5.23 -6.85
CA THR A 97 -16.11 -4.81 -6.00
C THR A 97 -15.56 -4.06 -4.79
N SER A 98 -16.24 -2.99 -4.39
CA SER A 98 -15.85 -2.24 -3.18
C SER A 98 -16.15 -3.03 -1.91
N HIS A 99 -15.42 -2.76 -0.83
CA HIS A 99 -15.73 -3.26 0.51
C HIS A 99 -17.22 -3.07 0.82
N PHE A 100 -17.84 -4.11 1.41
CA PHE A 100 -19.26 -4.14 1.77
C PHE A 100 -20.20 -3.87 0.59
N ASN A 101 -19.74 -4.17 -0.63
CA ASN A 101 -20.46 -3.89 -1.88
C ASN A 101 -20.87 -2.40 -2.04
N GLY A 102 -20.12 -1.49 -1.41
CA GLY A 102 -20.43 -0.06 -1.43
C GLY A 102 -21.61 0.37 -0.55
N ASP A 103 -22.06 -0.47 0.40
CA ASP A 103 -23.08 -0.09 1.39
C ASP A 103 -22.43 0.31 2.72
N TRP A 104 -22.49 1.61 3.03
CA TRP A 104 -21.92 2.13 4.27
C TRP A 104 -22.67 1.65 5.52
N LYS A 105 -23.96 1.29 5.43
CA LYS A 105 -24.71 0.78 6.58
C LYS A 105 -24.26 -0.62 6.98
N VAL A 106 -23.83 -1.42 5.99
CA VAL A 106 -23.17 -2.71 6.24
C VAL A 106 -21.77 -2.44 6.79
N GLY A 107 -21.00 -1.55 6.14
CA GLY A 107 -19.65 -1.20 6.61
C GLY A 107 -19.59 -0.64 8.03
N GLU A 108 -20.63 0.05 8.49
CA GLU A 108 -20.75 0.57 9.86
C GLU A 108 -20.81 -0.54 10.92
N GLN A 109 -21.28 -1.73 10.55
CA GLN A 109 -21.39 -2.87 11.47
C GLN A 109 -20.06 -3.61 11.65
N HIS A 110 -19.04 -3.28 10.85
CA HIS A 110 -17.78 -4.01 10.80
C HIS A 110 -16.57 -3.07 10.89
N ALA A 111 -15.79 -3.24 11.95
CA ALA A 111 -14.52 -2.56 12.14
C ALA A 111 -13.33 -3.53 11.97
N PRO A 112 -12.17 -3.05 11.51
CA PRO A 112 -10.95 -3.85 11.53
C PRO A 112 -10.51 -4.21 12.96
N THR A 113 -10.01 -5.43 13.14
CA THR A 113 -9.38 -5.86 14.39
C THR A 113 -7.92 -5.45 14.40
N GLN A 114 -7.53 -4.62 15.37
CA GLN A 114 -6.12 -4.27 15.58
C GLN A 114 -5.38 -5.46 16.21
N LEU A 115 -4.29 -5.92 15.57
CA LEU A 115 -3.52 -7.10 16.01
C LEU A 115 -2.22 -6.73 16.69
N LEU A 116 -1.52 -5.73 16.17
CA LEU A 116 -0.19 -5.33 16.64
C LEU A 116 -0.02 -3.82 16.50
N PHE A 117 0.58 -3.20 17.49
CA PHE A 117 1.17 -1.88 17.38
C PHE A 117 2.41 -1.83 18.26
N ALA A 118 3.57 -1.52 17.68
CA ALA A 118 4.81 -1.36 18.42
C ALA A 118 5.68 -0.26 17.80
N SER A 119 6.49 0.38 18.64
CA SER A 119 7.31 1.53 18.25
C SER A 119 8.61 1.50 19.02
N THR A 120 9.69 1.11 18.36
CA THR A 120 11.07 1.22 18.81
C THR A 120 11.79 2.35 18.05
N ALA A 121 13.04 2.64 18.41
CA ALA A 121 13.83 3.67 17.75
C ALA A 121 14.07 3.38 16.25
N ASP A 122 14.22 2.11 15.90
CA ASP A 122 14.55 1.67 14.54
C ASP A 122 13.36 1.05 13.78
N THR A 123 12.29 0.68 14.48
CA THR A 123 11.18 -0.10 13.93
C THR A 123 9.85 0.36 14.53
N GLN A 124 9.00 0.94 13.70
CA GLN A 124 7.60 1.18 14.06
C GLN A 124 6.75 0.25 13.22
N ILE A 125 5.81 -0.47 13.82
CA ILE A 125 5.02 -1.50 13.13
C ILE A 125 3.57 -1.50 13.60
N VAL A 126 2.68 -1.75 12.66
CA VAL A 126 1.23 -1.86 12.88
C VAL A 126 0.70 -3.05 12.08
N SER A 127 -0.23 -3.81 12.66
CA SER A 127 -0.96 -4.87 11.95
C SER A 127 -2.43 -4.85 12.32
N ALA A 128 -3.30 -5.00 11.33
CA ALA A 128 -4.74 -5.13 11.53
C ALA A 128 -5.34 -6.14 10.55
N ARG A 129 -6.51 -6.67 10.89
CA ARG A 129 -7.25 -7.64 10.09
C ARG A 129 -8.66 -7.14 9.80
N MET A 130 -9.09 -7.29 8.55
CA MET A 130 -10.48 -7.15 8.15
C MET A 130 -11.07 -8.51 7.87
N GLN A 131 -12.29 -8.70 8.35
CA GLN A 131 -13.17 -9.81 8.00
C GLN A 131 -14.51 -9.22 7.55
N GLN A 132 -15.30 -9.95 6.76
CA GLN A 132 -16.67 -9.53 6.39
C GLN A 132 -16.77 -8.27 5.51
N ALA A 133 -15.65 -7.73 5.02
CA ALA A 133 -15.69 -6.74 3.95
C ALA A 133 -16.09 -7.36 2.60
N TYR A 134 -15.84 -8.66 2.44
CA TYR A 134 -16.37 -9.51 1.38
C TYR A 134 -16.73 -10.87 1.99
N ASP A 135 -17.69 -11.56 1.38
CA ASP A 135 -18.10 -12.89 1.82
C ASP A 135 -16.95 -13.89 1.65
N GLY A 136 -16.63 -14.62 2.72
CA GLY A 136 -15.60 -15.66 2.69
C GLY A 136 -14.16 -15.16 2.52
N VAL A 137 -13.91 -13.84 2.61
CA VAL A 137 -12.55 -13.26 2.51
C VAL A 137 -12.17 -12.57 3.81
N SER A 138 -10.97 -12.88 4.30
CA SER A 138 -10.28 -12.20 5.38
C SER A 138 -8.94 -11.70 4.87
N PHE A 139 -8.55 -10.48 5.23
CA PHE A 139 -7.23 -9.97 4.89
C PHE A 139 -6.57 -9.27 6.06
N THR A 140 -5.28 -9.51 6.23
CA THR A 140 -4.45 -8.94 7.28
C THR A 140 -3.38 -8.10 6.63
N ARG A 141 -3.24 -6.85 7.05
CA ARG A 141 -2.18 -5.97 6.58
C ARG A 141 -1.26 -5.60 7.73
N THR A 142 0.03 -5.72 7.49
CA THR A 142 1.10 -5.33 8.39
C THR A 142 1.98 -4.32 7.67
N GLN A 143 2.20 -3.17 8.29
CA GLN A 143 3.11 -2.15 7.78
C GLN A 143 4.15 -1.79 8.82
N ALA A 144 5.39 -1.58 8.38
CA ALA A 144 6.47 -1.14 9.23
C ALA A 144 7.25 0.02 8.62
N LEU A 145 7.63 1.00 9.44
CA LEU A 145 8.60 2.04 9.13
C LEU A 145 9.94 1.65 9.74
N LEU A 146 10.91 1.31 8.89
CA LEU A 146 12.20 0.74 9.29
C LEU A 146 13.34 1.73 9.02
N SER A 147 14.07 2.10 10.07
CA SER A 147 15.31 2.88 9.97
C SER A 147 16.51 1.95 9.97
N HIS A 148 17.51 2.23 9.13
CA HIS A 148 18.75 1.45 9.09
C HIS A 148 19.95 2.36 8.75
N PRO A 149 21.13 2.19 9.38
CA PRO A 149 22.27 3.10 9.17
C PRO A 149 22.80 3.21 7.73
N GLN A 150 22.52 2.22 6.88
CA GLN A 150 22.92 2.20 5.47
C GLN A 150 21.85 2.79 4.52
N LEU A 151 20.72 3.23 5.06
CA LEU A 151 19.67 3.92 4.32
C LEU A 151 19.64 5.39 4.80
N PRO A 152 19.58 6.36 3.88
CA PRO A 152 19.57 7.78 4.26
C PRO A 152 18.29 8.16 5.00
N LEU A 153 17.19 7.43 4.74
CA LEU A 153 15.87 7.66 5.29
C LEU A 153 15.22 6.31 5.64
N PRO A 154 14.29 6.28 6.60
CA PRO A 154 13.51 5.08 6.86
C PRO A 154 12.67 4.66 5.65
N VAL A 155 12.38 3.36 5.56
CA VAL A 155 11.62 2.74 4.47
C VAL A 155 10.34 2.12 5.00
N VAL A 156 9.28 2.10 4.18
CA VAL A 156 8.03 1.41 4.53
C VAL A 156 8.07 0.00 3.97
N VAL A 157 7.91 -1.01 4.82
CA VAL A 157 7.61 -2.39 4.41
C VAL A 157 6.11 -2.61 4.53
N ASP A 158 5.49 -3.12 3.48
CA ASP A 158 4.06 -3.42 3.41
C ASP A 158 3.86 -4.91 3.11
N LEU A 159 3.04 -5.57 3.93
CA LEU A 159 2.66 -6.98 3.76
C LEU A 159 1.14 -7.10 3.92
N LEU A 160 0.44 -7.46 2.85
CA LEU A 160 -1.00 -7.73 2.86
C LEU A 160 -1.24 -9.20 2.52
N ARG A 161 -1.78 -9.95 3.47
CA ARG A 161 -2.11 -11.38 3.37
C ARG A 161 -3.61 -11.55 3.23
N VAL A 162 -4.05 -12.24 2.19
CA VAL A 162 -5.44 -12.59 1.91
C VAL A 162 -5.63 -14.08 2.15
N ASN A 163 -6.71 -14.42 2.84
CA ASN A 163 -7.21 -15.78 2.97
C ASN A 163 -8.69 -15.79 2.56
N ALA A 164 -9.04 -16.69 1.64
CA ALA A 164 -10.40 -16.79 1.14
C ALA A 164 -10.88 -18.24 1.05
N SER A 165 -12.18 -18.44 1.21
CA SER A 165 -12.81 -19.77 1.06
C SER A 165 -12.92 -20.24 -0.39
N ALA A 166 -12.75 -19.33 -1.36
CA ALA A 166 -12.83 -19.64 -2.79
C ALA A 166 -11.86 -18.77 -3.61
N PRO A 167 -11.43 -19.21 -4.80
CA PRO A 167 -10.61 -18.40 -5.69
C PRO A 167 -11.30 -17.11 -6.15
N ALA A 168 -10.55 -16.01 -6.21
CA ALA A 168 -11.05 -14.70 -6.64
C ALA A 168 -9.99 -13.92 -7.45
N ARG A 169 -10.41 -12.76 -7.98
CA ARG A 169 -9.50 -11.70 -8.45
C ARG A 169 -9.20 -10.76 -7.29
N TYR A 170 -7.93 -10.40 -7.14
CA TYR A 170 -7.46 -9.43 -6.17
C TYR A 170 -6.70 -8.31 -6.85
N ASP A 171 -7.08 -7.07 -6.54
CA ASP A 171 -6.32 -5.88 -6.91
C ASP A 171 -5.78 -5.18 -5.66
N LEU A 172 -4.52 -4.75 -5.70
CA LEU A 172 -3.92 -3.91 -4.68
C LEU A 172 -3.34 -2.64 -5.34
N PRO A 173 -4.05 -1.50 -5.26
CA PRO A 173 -3.59 -0.24 -5.81
C PRO A 173 -2.54 0.45 -4.93
N LEU A 174 -1.70 1.24 -5.58
CA LEU A 174 -0.83 2.25 -5.01
C LEU A 174 -1.03 3.55 -5.81
N HIS A 175 -1.83 4.44 -5.28
CA HIS A 175 -2.00 5.82 -5.73
C HIS A 175 -0.82 6.64 -5.21
N PHE A 176 -0.05 7.21 -6.11
CA PHE A 176 1.16 7.96 -5.77
C PHE A 176 1.18 9.32 -6.45
N ASN A 177 1.91 10.24 -5.84
CA ASN A 177 2.14 11.56 -6.39
C ASN A 177 3.57 11.65 -6.93
N GLY A 178 3.73 12.16 -8.15
CA GLY A 178 5.02 12.44 -8.77
C GLY A 178 5.14 11.89 -10.17
N GLN A 179 6.30 12.12 -10.77
CA GLN A 179 6.58 11.76 -12.16
C GLN A 179 7.34 10.44 -12.22
N ILE A 180 6.81 9.44 -12.93
CA ILE A 180 7.49 8.16 -13.15
C ILE A 180 8.84 8.40 -13.85
N MET A 181 9.91 7.94 -13.22
CA MET A 181 11.29 7.98 -13.73
C MET A 181 11.70 6.64 -14.34
N GLN A 182 11.33 5.53 -13.70
CA GLN A 182 11.71 4.19 -14.13
C GLN A 182 10.61 3.18 -13.86
N VAL A 183 10.34 2.35 -14.87
CA VAL A 183 9.47 1.16 -14.77
C VAL A 183 10.40 -0.05 -14.81
N GLY A 184 10.54 -0.74 -13.67
CA GLY A 184 11.43 -1.89 -13.50
C GLY A 184 10.78 -3.22 -13.84
N PHE A 185 9.97 -3.25 -14.91
CA PHE A 185 9.32 -4.44 -15.45
C PHE A 185 8.92 -4.22 -16.91
N THR A 186 8.80 -5.31 -17.67
CA THR A 186 8.28 -5.28 -19.04
C THR A 186 6.76 -5.12 -19.00
N ALA A 187 6.25 -4.20 -19.82
CA ALA A 187 4.83 -3.97 -19.96
C ALA A 187 4.51 -3.53 -21.39
N GLU A 188 3.37 -3.99 -21.90
CA GLU A 188 2.74 -3.42 -23.09
C GLU A 188 2.21 -2.02 -22.74
N ARG A 189 2.42 -1.06 -23.64
CA ARG A 189 2.03 0.35 -23.41
C ARG A 189 0.92 0.75 -24.37
N ALA A 190 -0.10 1.40 -23.83
CA ALA A 190 -1.22 1.95 -24.59
C ALA A 190 -0.81 3.27 -25.28
N LEU A 191 -0.06 3.18 -26.37
CA LEU A 191 0.54 4.35 -27.04
C LEU A 191 -0.44 5.17 -27.89
N THR A 192 -1.49 4.54 -28.42
CA THR A 192 -2.45 5.17 -29.34
C THR A 192 -3.82 5.39 -28.71
N GLN A 193 -4.30 4.41 -27.94
CA GLN A 193 -5.58 4.47 -27.26
C GLN A 193 -5.46 3.80 -25.88
N ARG A 194 -5.91 4.51 -24.85
CA ARG A 194 -5.96 4.00 -23.48
C ARG A 194 -7.32 3.34 -23.27
N PRO A 195 -7.39 2.03 -22.93
CA PRO A 195 -8.65 1.40 -22.59
C PRO A 195 -9.10 1.83 -21.19
N VAL A 196 -10.41 1.80 -20.94
CA VAL A 196 -10.95 1.92 -19.58
C VAL A 196 -10.70 0.61 -18.85
N LEU A 197 -10.23 0.66 -17.61
CA LEU A 197 -9.80 -0.50 -16.83
C LEU A 197 -10.94 -1.50 -16.55
N GLY A 198 -12.14 -1.00 -16.28
CA GLY A 198 -13.32 -1.82 -15.99
C GLY A 198 -14.62 -1.05 -16.13
N LYS A 199 -15.73 -1.62 -15.65
CA LYS A 199 -17.09 -1.14 -15.98
C LYS A 199 -17.84 -0.49 -14.82
N ALA A 200 -17.46 -0.75 -13.57
CA ALA A 200 -18.20 -0.32 -12.38
C ALA A 200 -17.27 -0.15 -11.17
N ASN A 201 -17.84 0.30 -10.04
CA ASN A 201 -17.16 0.37 -8.73
C ASN A 201 -15.84 1.15 -8.75
N GLY A 202 -15.77 2.21 -9.55
CA GLY A 202 -14.61 3.09 -9.69
C GLY A 202 -13.68 2.70 -10.85
N TYR A 203 -13.69 1.44 -11.29
CA TYR A 203 -12.85 0.98 -12.40
C TYR A 203 -13.18 1.67 -13.72
N GLN A 204 -14.42 2.12 -13.90
CA GLN A 204 -14.84 2.90 -15.05
C GLN A 204 -14.20 4.30 -15.11
N HIS A 205 -13.53 4.75 -14.05
CA HIS A 205 -12.85 6.04 -13.99
C HIS A 205 -11.34 5.96 -14.22
N LEU A 206 -10.80 4.77 -14.50
CA LEU A 206 -9.38 4.54 -14.72
C LEU A 206 -9.07 4.23 -16.18
N TRP A 207 -8.14 4.99 -16.75
CA TRP A 207 -7.47 4.66 -18.01
C TRP A 207 -6.29 3.73 -17.74
N VAL A 208 -6.02 2.77 -18.63
CA VAL A 208 -4.82 1.93 -18.57
C VAL A 208 -3.73 2.50 -19.47
N ASP A 209 -2.57 2.79 -18.89
CA ASP A 209 -1.37 3.26 -19.60
C ASP A 209 -0.46 2.13 -20.01
N ALA A 210 -0.30 1.13 -19.15
CA ALA A 210 0.51 -0.03 -19.42
C ALA A 210 0.06 -1.25 -18.62
N SER A 211 0.28 -2.44 -19.17
CA SER A 211 0.01 -3.72 -18.49
C SER A 211 1.13 -4.70 -18.73
N SER A 212 1.61 -5.33 -17.65
CA SER A 212 2.52 -6.47 -17.75
C SER A 212 1.78 -7.80 -17.86
N ASP A 213 2.48 -8.83 -18.33
CA ASP A 213 2.09 -10.22 -18.10
C ASP A 213 2.12 -10.56 -16.60
N ALA A 214 1.45 -11.66 -16.23
CA ALA A 214 1.51 -12.16 -14.87
C ALA A 214 2.89 -12.76 -14.59
N SER A 215 3.54 -12.37 -13.49
CA SER A 215 4.81 -12.96 -13.03
C SER A 215 4.87 -12.99 -11.51
N THR A 216 5.67 -13.92 -10.98
CA THR A 216 6.09 -13.97 -9.58
C THR A 216 7.35 -13.14 -9.30
N ASP A 217 7.98 -12.60 -10.34
CA ASP A 217 9.17 -11.77 -10.19
C ASP A 217 8.86 -10.51 -9.40
N THR A 218 9.82 -10.11 -8.56
CA THR A 218 9.75 -8.80 -7.91
C THR A 218 10.02 -7.71 -8.93
N ARG A 219 9.21 -6.66 -8.86
CA ARG A 219 9.22 -5.53 -9.78
C ARG A 219 9.52 -4.24 -9.04
N SER A 220 9.74 -3.17 -9.80
CA SER A 220 9.91 -1.84 -9.21
C SER A 220 9.26 -0.74 -10.04
N LEU A 221 8.86 0.33 -9.36
CA LEU A 221 8.46 1.59 -9.95
C LEU A 221 9.16 2.71 -9.19
N SER A 222 9.84 3.60 -9.92
CA SER A 222 10.52 4.76 -9.32
C SER A 222 9.94 6.05 -9.86
N TRP A 223 9.71 7.03 -8.99
CA TRP A 223 9.21 8.35 -9.37
C TRP A 223 9.94 9.48 -8.63
N LEU A 224 9.85 10.68 -9.19
CA LEU A 224 10.39 11.92 -8.61
C LEU A 224 9.23 12.79 -8.12
N LEU A 225 9.35 13.31 -6.90
CA LEU A 225 8.40 14.27 -6.33
C LEU A 225 9.16 15.30 -5.50
N ALA A 226 8.97 16.58 -5.82
CA ALA A 226 9.52 17.72 -5.06
C ALA A 226 11.01 17.56 -4.68
N GLY A 227 11.85 17.16 -5.63
CA GLY A 227 13.28 17.00 -5.41
C GLY A 227 13.72 15.72 -4.71
N ARG A 228 12.81 14.77 -4.41
CA ARG A 228 13.14 13.47 -3.84
C ARG A 228 12.65 12.32 -4.70
N PHE A 229 13.45 11.26 -4.77
CA PHE A 229 13.07 10.03 -5.47
C PHE A 229 12.40 9.05 -4.51
N TYR A 230 11.46 8.30 -5.05
CA TYR A 230 10.77 7.23 -4.36
C TYR A 230 10.80 5.99 -5.24
N SER A 231 11.28 4.88 -4.69
CA SER A 231 11.23 3.57 -5.33
C SER A 231 10.30 2.65 -4.57
N TYR A 232 9.27 2.13 -5.24
CA TYR A 232 8.44 1.06 -4.72
C TYR A 232 8.85 -0.27 -5.37
N ARG A 233 9.39 -1.18 -4.57
CA ARG A 233 9.66 -2.58 -4.98
C ARG A 233 8.53 -3.45 -4.48
N PHE A 234 8.01 -4.34 -5.31
CA PHE A 234 6.81 -5.12 -4.96
C PHE A 234 6.78 -6.49 -5.60
N GLY A 235 5.96 -7.37 -5.03
CA GLY A 235 5.69 -8.71 -5.54
C GLY A 235 4.47 -9.34 -4.87
N SER A 236 4.16 -10.56 -5.30
CA SER A 236 3.08 -11.38 -4.76
C SER A 236 3.55 -12.83 -4.61
N SER A 237 2.95 -13.58 -3.69
CA SER A 237 3.19 -15.01 -3.54
C SER A 237 2.71 -15.85 -4.73
N THR A 238 1.89 -15.26 -5.60
CA THR A 238 1.33 -15.87 -6.81
C THR A 238 1.52 -14.93 -8.01
N PRO A 239 1.50 -15.43 -9.26
CA PRO A 239 1.70 -14.60 -10.43
C PRO A 239 0.73 -13.40 -10.47
N ALA A 240 1.28 -12.19 -10.51
CA ALA A 240 0.51 -10.96 -10.56
C ALA A 240 0.84 -10.15 -11.81
N ARG A 241 -0.16 -9.47 -12.38
CA ARG A 241 0.05 -8.40 -13.36
C ARG A 241 0.33 -7.08 -12.64
N ALA A 242 1.14 -6.22 -13.25
CA ALA A 242 1.30 -4.83 -12.86
C ALA A 242 0.62 -3.96 -13.91
N LEU A 243 -0.31 -3.11 -13.47
CA LEU A 243 -1.05 -2.19 -14.33
C LEU A 243 -0.68 -0.76 -13.92
N LEU A 244 -0.22 0.05 -14.88
CA LEU A 244 -0.13 1.50 -14.70
C LEU A 244 -1.41 2.12 -15.21
N VAL A 245 -2.06 2.89 -14.36
CA VAL A 245 -3.37 3.49 -14.64
C VAL A 245 -3.39 4.95 -14.23
N GLU A 246 -4.39 5.70 -14.70
CA GLU A 246 -4.63 7.09 -14.31
C GLU A 246 -6.13 7.36 -14.19
N SER A 247 -6.53 8.12 -13.18
CA SER A 247 -7.92 8.59 -13.05
C SER A 247 -8.31 9.59 -14.15
N GLY A 248 -9.61 9.64 -14.45
CA GLY A 248 -10.21 10.58 -15.40
C GLY A 248 -10.84 9.92 -16.63
N ALA A 249 -11.09 8.61 -16.61
CA ALA A 249 -12.00 7.97 -17.56
C ALA A 249 -13.45 8.28 -17.20
N ASN A 250 -14.32 8.31 -18.22
CA ASN A 250 -15.75 8.61 -18.06
C ASN A 250 -16.03 9.86 -17.20
N ASP A 251 -15.21 10.90 -17.36
CA ASP A 251 -15.31 12.17 -16.65
C ASP A 251 -15.49 13.33 -17.66
N PRO A 252 -16.68 13.43 -18.30
CA PRO A 252 -16.92 14.42 -19.35
C PRO A 252 -16.89 15.87 -18.84
N ASN A 253 -17.03 16.07 -17.52
CA ASN A 253 -17.07 17.39 -16.90
C ASN A 253 -15.73 17.83 -16.28
N PHE A 254 -14.67 17.02 -16.45
CA PHE A 254 -13.35 17.28 -15.90
C PHE A 254 -13.41 17.56 -14.38
N ASN A 255 -14.11 16.69 -13.66
CA ASN A 255 -14.30 16.74 -12.22
C ASN A 255 -13.17 16.03 -11.45
N LEU A 256 -12.56 15.03 -12.08
CA LEU A 256 -11.51 14.23 -11.50
C LEU A 256 -10.14 14.84 -11.75
N ARG A 257 -9.31 14.89 -10.70
CA ARG A 257 -7.88 15.11 -10.87
C ARG A 257 -7.31 13.88 -11.59
N ARG A 258 -6.32 14.12 -12.45
CA ARG A 258 -5.52 13.07 -13.07
C ARG A 258 -4.48 12.63 -12.06
N GLU A 259 -4.64 11.44 -11.51
CA GLU A 259 -3.73 10.86 -10.51
C GLU A 259 -3.28 9.49 -11.01
N PRO A 260 -1.96 9.23 -11.09
CA PRO A 260 -1.46 7.93 -11.51
C PRO A 260 -1.57 6.91 -10.37
N ALA A 261 -1.74 5.65 -10.74
CA ALA A 261 -1.64 4.55 -9.80
C ALA A 261 -0.98 3.32 -10.43
N LEU A 262 -0.39 2.51 -9.57
CA LEU A 262 0.05 1.15 -9.89
C LEU A 262 -0.93 0.17 -9.26
N ILE A 263 -1.44 -0.79 -10.03
CA ILE A 263 -2.28 -1.87 -9.51
C ILE A 263 -1.55 -3.20 -9.67
N GLN A 264 -1.42 -3.95 -8.57
CA GLN A 264 -1.05 -5.36 -8.61
C GLN A 264 -2.32 -6.19 -8.73
N ARG A 265 -2.47 -6.97 -9.81
CA ARG A 265 -3.64 -7.81 -10.07
C ARG A 265 -3.30 -9.29 -10.06
N VAL A 266 -3.94 -10.05 -9.19
CA VAL A 266 -3.87 -11.52 -9.15
C VAL A 266 -5.23 -12.10 -9.56
N ASP A 267 -5.22 -13.15 -10.35
CA ASP A 267 -6.43 -13.81 -10.86
C ASP A 267 -6.49 -15.28 -10.39
N GLY A 268 -7.66 -15.72 -9.94
CA GLY A 268 -7.96 -17.14 -9.70
C GLY A 268 -7.25 -17.77 -8.50
N GLN A 269 -7.00 -17.00 -7.44
CA GLN A 269 -6.32 -17.48 -6.23
C GLN A 269 -7.23 -17.36 -5.01
N ALA A 270 -7.13 -18.30 -4.08
CA ALA A 270 -7.81 -18.22 -2.78
C ALA A 270 -6.95 -17.42 -1.79
N ASP A 271 -5.69 -17.81 -1.64
CA ASP A 271 -4.72 -17.18 -0.76
C ASP A 271 -3.67 -16.39 -1.54
N VAL A 272 -3.34 -15.18 -1.08
CA VAL A 272 -2.32 -14.32 -1.70
C VAL A 272 -1.62 -13.49 -0.64
N SER A 273 -0.30 -13.39 -0.73
CA SER A 273 0.48 -12.41 0.04
C SER A 273 1.08 -11.40 -0.92
N PHE A 274 0.58 -10.16 -0.88
CA PHE A 274 1.22 -9.01 -1.53
C PHE A 274 2.27 -8.44 -0.59
N PHE A 275 3.44 -8.13 -1.13
CA PHE A 275 4.53 -7.53 -0.34
C PHE A 275 5.21 -6.42 -1.13
N GLY A 276 5.67 -5.39 -0.42
CA GLY A 276 6.39 -4.29 -1.04
C GLY A 276 7.20 -3.47 -0.07
N VAL A 277 8.09 -2.65 -0.64
CA VAL A 277 8.92 -1.69 0.09
C VAL A 277 8.92 -0.36 -0.63
N LEU A 278 8.49 0.70 0.06
CA LEU A 278 8.62 2.08 -0.40
C LEU A 278 9.89 2.69 0.20
N GLU A 279 10.80 3.10 -0.66
CA GLU A 279 12.09 3.70 -0.32
C GLU A 279 12.16 5.15 -0.79
N PRO A 280 12.16 6.13 0.12
CA PRO A 280 12.59 7.50 -0.18
C PRO A 280 14.12 7.57 -0.28
N HIS A 281 14.64 8.16 -1.36
CA HIS A 281 16.08 8.30 -1.55
C HIS A 281 16.45 9.49 -2.44
N GLY A 282 17.74 9.83 -2.38
CA GLY A 282 18.34 10.81 -3.28
C GLY A 282 17.81 12.23 -3.13
N GLU A 283 18.34 13.07 -4.00
CA GLU A 283 18.04 14.49 -4.08
C GLU A 283 18.20 14.94 -5.53
N TYR A 284 17.22 15.72 -5.99
CA TYR A 284 17.26 16.50 -7.22
C TYR A 284 17.08 17.97 -6.84
N ASN A 285 18.07 18.79 -7.19
CA ASN A 285 18.01 20.24 -7.01
C ASN A 285 18.07 20.90 -8.37
N GLY A 286 16.92 21.35 -8.87
CA GLY A 286 16.81 22.01 -10.17
C GLY A 286 17.43 23.41 -10.22
N THR A 287 17.53 24.10 -9.08
CA THR A 287 18.13 25.45 -8.99
C THR A 287 19.65 25.37 -9.03
N ALA A 288 20.24 24.41 -8.31
CA ALA A 288 21.69 24.18 -8.28
C ALA A 288 22.16 23.16 -9.33
N GLU A 289 21.25 22.69 -10.19
CA GLU A 289 21.50 21.78 -11.31
C GLU A 289 22.29 20.51 -10.95
N TYR A 290 21.94 19.84 -9.83
CA TYR A 290 22.56 18.56 -9.47
C TYR A 290 21.57 17.47 -9.08
N VAL A 291 22.06 16.24 -9.20
CA VAL A 291 21.38 15.01 -8.78
C VAL A 291 22.32 14.16 -7.94
N ARG A 292 21.85 13.65 -6.80
CA ARG A 292 22.60 12.72 -5.94
C ARG A 292 21.70 11.58 -5.50
N GLY A 293 22.24 10.36 -5.47
CA GLY A 293 21.51 9.19 -4.93
C GLY A 293 20.20 8.83 -5.65
N ALA A 294 20.08 9.13 -6.95
CA ALA A 294 18.85 8.89 -7.73
C ALA A 294 18.50 7.40 -7.93
N ASN A 295 19.43 6.48 -7.64
CA ASN A 295 19.18 5.05 -7.69
C ASN A 295 18.89 4.49 -6.29
N SER A 296 17.84 3.69 -6.19
CA SER A 296 17.47 2.89 -5.01
C SER A 296 18.68 2.21 -4.35
N ARG A 297 18.74 2.25 -3.01
CA ARG A 297 19.73 1.55 -2.18
C ARG A 297 19.27 0.15 -1.81
N ILE A 298 18.00 -0.18 -2.05
CA ILE A 298 17.49 -1.56 -1.95
C ILE A 298 17.75 -2.25 -3.29
N ARG A 299 18.44 -3.38 -3.26
CA ARG A 299 18.75 -4.19 -4.45
C ARG A 299 17.64 -5.18 -4.75
N ALA A 300 17.16 -5.87 -3.73
CA ALA A 300 16.19 -6.94 -3.85
C ALA A 300 15.31 -7.02 -2.61
N ILE A 301 14.10 -7.53 -2.80
CA ILE A 301 13.21 -7.96 -1.74
C ILE A 301 12.84 -9.42 -1.97
N GLU A 302 12.79 -10.21 -0.91
CA GLU A 302 12.39 -11.62 -0.94
C GLU A 302 11.32 -11.83 0.12
N ARG A 303 10.27 -12.58 -0.23
CA ARG A 303 9.23 -12.99 0.71
C ARG A 303 9.27 -14.50 0.85
N VAL A 304 9.24 -14.98 2.08
CA VAL A 304 9.19 -16.42 2.38
C VAL A 304 8.08 -16.71 3.38
N ARG A 305 7.29 -17.75 3.11
CA ARG A 305 6.26 -18.29 4.00
C ARG A 305 6.85 -19.42 4.84
N GLY A 306 6.63 -19.38 6.15
CA GLY A 306 6.65 -20.58 6.99
C GLY A 306 5.24 -21.03 7.33
N ASP A 307 5.10 -21.93 8.29
CA ASP A 307 3.81 -22.53 8.62
C ASP A 307 2.80 -21.49 9.11
N ASP A 308 3.19 -20.63 10.05
CA ASP A 308 2.32 -19.63 10.69
C ASP A 308 2.87 -18.19 10.67
N ALA A 309 3.81 -17.92 9.76
CA ALA A 309 4.46 -16.62 9.65
C ALA A 309 5.10 -16.35 8.27
N GLU A 310 5.45 -15.10 8.02
CA GLU A 310 6.16 -14.66 6.83
C GLU A 310 7.39 -13.82 7.17
N VAL A 311 8.44 -13.94 6.37
CA VAL A 311 9.64 -13.11 6.46
C VAL A 311 9.83 -12.35 5.16
N ILE A 312 9.98 -11.03 5.28
CA ILE A 312 10.36 -10.13 4.18
C ILE A 312 11.82 -9.73 4.38
N VAL A 313 12.68 -10.10 3.43
CA VAL A 313 14.12 -9.79 3.46
C VAL A 313 14.44 -8.72 2.43
N LEU A 314 14.95 -7.58 2.90
CA LEU A 314 15.48 -6.49 2.08
C LEU A 314 16.99 -6.69 1.96
N THR A 315 17.50 -6.82 0.74
CA THR A 315 18.94 -6.82 0.47
C THR A 315 19.37 -5.46 -0.04
N LEU A 316 20.30 -4.79 0.67
CA LEU A 316 20.82 -3.48 0.27
C LEU A 316 21.92 -3.59 -0.80
N VAL A 317 22.22 -2.49 -1.48
CA VAL A 317 23.31 -2.40 -2.48
C VAL A 317 24.68 -2.68 -1.86
N GLY A 318 24.88 -2.40 -0.56
CA GLY A 318 26.10 -2.78 0.17
C GLY A 318 26.16 -4.26 0.59
N GLY A 319 25.09 -5.03 0.37
CA GLY A 319 25.01 -6.46 0.72
C GLY A 319 24.48 -6.76 2.12
N GLN A 320 24.26 -5.73 2.95
CA GLN A 320 23.54 -5.86 4.22
C GLN A 320 22.11 -6.32 3.99
N ARG A 321 21.54 -7.01 4.98
CA ARG A 321 20.15 -7.47 4.93
C ARG A 321 19.38 -6.99 6.15
N ILE A 322 18.15 -6.57 5.91
CA ILE A 322 17.15 -6.28 6.93
C ILE A 322 16.02 -7.30 6.72
N ALA A 323 15.72 -8.12 7.71
CA ALA A 323 14.61 -9.06 7.65
C ALA A 323 13.54 -8.65 8.65
N LEU A 324 12.31 -8.53 8.18
CA LEU A 324 11.13 -8.35 9.02
C LEU A 324 10.33 -9.65 9.01
N ALA A 325 10.30 -10.32 10.16
CA ALA A 325 9.46 -11.48 10.40
C ALA A 325 8.12 -11.04 10.99
N VAL A 326 7.02 -11.57 10.47
CA VAL A 326 5.65 -11.23 10.87
C VAL A 326 4.85 -12.52 11.03
N ALA A 327 4.30 -12.75 12.22
CA ALA A 327 3.46 -13.90 12.49
C ALA A 327 2.01 -13.67 12.02
N ASP A 328 1.25 -14.76 11.84
CA ASP A 328 -0.20 -14.70 11.63
C ASP A 328 -0.96 -14.41 12.93
N ASP A 329 -0.40 -14.88 14.04
CA ASP A 329 -0.87 -14.73 15.41
C ASP A 329 0.12 -13.84 16.18
N ALA A 330 -0.38 -12.75 16.76
CA ALA A 330 0.45 -11.74 17.41
C ALA A 330 0.77 -12.03 18.88
N ASP A 331 0.30 -13.17 19.42
CA ASP A 331 0.53 -13.56 20.82
C ASP A 331 2.03 -13.56 21.19
N ALA A 332 2.39 -12.75 22.20
CA ALA A 332 3.75 -12.55 22.69
C ALA A 332 4.46 -13.83 23.17
N GLN A 333 3.71 -14.88 23.53
CA GLN A 333 4.26 -16.14 24.04
C GLN A 333 4.48 -17.19 22.94
N ARG A 334 3.84 -17.02 21.78
CA ARG A 334 3.95 -17.95 20.67
C ARG A 334 5.33 -17.84 20.02
N SER A 335 5.93 -19.00 19.72
CA SER A 335 7.24 -19.07 19.05
C SER A 335 7.06 -19.42 17.59
N HIS A 336 7.87 -18.80 16.73
CA HIS A 336 7.80 -18.96 15.29
C HIS A 336 9.18 -19.28 14.72
N GLN A 337 9.19 -20.00 13.60
CA GLN A 337 10.39 -20.31 12.85
C GLN A 337 10.13 -20.24 11.36
N VAL A 338 11.03 -19.58 10.62
CA VAL A 338 11.01 -19.56 9.15
C VAL A 338 12.43 -19.76 8.63
N GLN A 339 12.58 -20.57 7.58
CA GLN A 339 13.84 -20.68 6.84
C GLN A 339 13.76 -19.81 5.58
N ALA A 340 14.57 -18.76 5.47
CA ALA A 340 14.58 -17.83 4.35
C ALA A 340 16.00 -17.38 4.01
N ALA A 341 16.33 -17.18 2.73
CA ALA A 341 17.66 -16.75 2.28
C ALA A 341 18.84 -17.55 2.88
N GLY A 342 18.66 -18.87 3.05
CA GLY A 342 19.67 -19.79 3.62
C GLY A 342 19.76 -19.77 5.15
N GLN A 343 18.82 -19.11 5.83
CA GLN A 343 18.92 -18.77 7.24
C GLN A 343 17.67 -19.10 8.03
N ARG A 344 17.87 -19.44 9.30
CA ARG A 344 16.79 -19.75 10.24
C ARG A 344 16.48 -18.53 11.10
N TYR A 345 15.28 -18.00 10.96
CA TYR A 345 14.74 -16.92 11.79
C TYR A 345 13.87 -17.54 12.87
N ASN A 346 14.18 -17.28 14.14
CA ASN A 346 13.39 -17.71 15.29
C ASN A 346 13.01 -16.49 16.13
N TRP A 347 11.74 -16.37 16.50
CA TRP A 347 11.30 -15.29 17.38
C TRP A 347 10.06 -15.69 18.19
N ARG A 348 9.65 -14.81 19.09
CA ARG A 348 8.38 -14.88 19.81
C ARG A 348 7.56 -13.61 19.58
N GLY A 349 6.24 -13.72 19.60
CA GLY A 349 5.35 -12.59 19.37
C GLY A 349 5.06 -12.28 17.91
N GLY A 350 4.25 -11.23 17.70
CA GLY A 350 3.72 -10.90 16.37
C GLY A 350 4.75 -10.47 15.32
N TYR A 351 5.95 -10.04 15.72
CA TYR A 351 7.00 -9.65 14.79
C TYR A 351 8.39 -9.75 15.41
N ALA A 352 9.41 -9.79 14.53
CA ALA A 352 10.79 -9.54 14.89
C ALA A 352 11.55 -8.92 13.72
N ARG A 353 12.59 -8.15 14.05
CA ARG A 353 13.53 -7.61 13.07
C ARG A 353 14.90 -8.26 13.26
N PHE A 354 15.57 -8.56 12.15
CA PHE A 354 16.92 -9.09 12.14
C PHE A 354 17.76 -8.30 11.13
N ASP A 355 18.87 -7.73 11.60
CA ASP A 355 19.82 -7.02 10.75
C ASP A 355 21.10 -7.85 10.59
N ARG A 356 21.66 -7.83 9.37
CA ARG A 356 22.89 -8.54 9.05
C ARG A 356 23.86 -7.66 8.27
N THR A 357 25.13 -7.78 8.62
CA THR A 357 26.24 -7.17 7.89
C THR A 357 26.48 -7.89 6.57
N ALA A 358 27.16 -7.23 5.63
CA ALA A 358 27.53 -7.83 4.36
C ALA A 358 28.39 -9.09 4.57
N GLY A 359 28.10 -10.17 3.84
CA GLY A 359 28.88 -11.42 3.88
C GLY A 359 28.64 -12.34 5.07
N ALA A 360 27.78 -11.98 6.03
CA ALA A 360 27.33 -12.90 7.07
C ALA A 360 26.37 -13.92 6.45
N GLN A 361 26.80 -15.19 6.37
CA GLN A 361 25.95 -16.27 5.87
C GLN A 361 24.74 -16.44 6.77
#